data_AF-A0A938N390-F1
#
_entry.id   AF-A0A938N390-F1
#
_cell.length_a   1.000
_cell.length_b   1.000
_cell.length_c   1.000
_cell.angle_alpha   90.00
_cell.angle_beta   90.00
_cell.angle_gamma   90.00
#
_symmetry.space_group_name_H-M   'P 1'
#
loop_
_entity.id
_entity.type
_entity.pdbx_description
1 polymer ?
#
loop_
_entity_poly.entity_id
_entity_poly.type
_entity_poly.pdbx_seq_one_letter_code
_entity_poly.pdbx_strand_id
1 'polypeptide(L)'
;MREQAADRESWENHPLPARRALIRLERSYSPSEYARIARGLIPSQMEDKWFLFLEGDVLHCHRSWTGVCVYEVRFRKEGERFHVAECSVNRDPDQWACTDDAEDAGIVAFLIDRLLLGKTAQVGLHAASEDGTVIKAWSLFGAARAADEPLTPWVLTRSGNPPAPGPPASPG
;
A
#
# COMPACT_ATOMS: atom_id res chain seq x y z
N MET A 1 -16.08 21.79 2.62
CA MET A 1 -15.19 20.95 3.45
C MET A 1 -13.81 21.07 2.82
N ARG A 2 -12.79 21.57 3.53
CA ARG A 2 -11.45 21.70 2.93
C ARG A 2 -10.87 20.30 2.84
N GLU A 3 -10.80 19.73 1.65
CA GLU A 3 -10.00 18.52 1.37
C GLU A 3 -8.54 18.89 1.65
N GLN A 4 -8.07 18.59 2.87
CA GLN A 4 -6.68 18.76 3.25
C GLN A 4 -5.90 17.59 2.66
N ALA A 5 -4.78 17.89 2.01
CA ALA A 5 -3.84 16.86 1.58
C ALA A 5 -3.31 16.12 2.81
N ALA A 6 -3.07 14.82 2.68
CA ALA A 6 -2.38 14.04 3.69
C ALA A 6 -0.96 14.60 3.89
N ASP A 7 -0.59 14.86 5.13
CA ASP A 7 0.73 15.27 5.57
C ASP A 7 1.25 14.32 6.66
N ARG A 8 2.52 14.44 7.06
CA ARG A 8 3.12 13.56 8.09
C ARG A 8 2.33 13.53 9.40
N GLU A 9 1.61 14.58 9.76
CA GLU A 9 0.89 14.67 11.04
C GLU A 9 -0.55 14.13 10.94
N SER A 10 -1.00 13.81 9.73
CA SER A 10 -2.36 13.34 9.46
C SER A 10 -2.67 11.94 9.99
N TRP A 11 -1.64 11.13 10.29
CA TRP A 11 -1.80 9.79 10.87
C TRP A 11 -0.54 9.36 11.64
N GLU A 12 -0.68 8.46 12.61
CA GLU A 12 0.49 7.91 13.32
C GLU A 12 1.40 7.15 12.35
N ASN A 13 2.69 7.51 12.32
CA ASN A 13 3.65 6.93 11.41
C ASN A 13 5.07 6.87 11.99
N HIS A 14 5.86 5.94 11.45
CA HIS A 14 7.26 5.71 11.76
C HIS A 14 8.11 5.79 10.50
N PRO A 15 9.34 6.32 10.55
CA PRO A 15 10.21 6.43 9.38
C PRO A 15 10.60 5.06 8.80
N LEU A 16 11.02 5.06 7.53
CA LEU A 16 11.57 3.85 6.90
C LEU A 16 12.81 3.37 7.68
N PRO A 17 12.89 2.07 8.05
CA PRO A 17 14.02 1.57 8.85
C PRO A 17 15.34 1.61 8.08
N ALA A 18 16.44 1.44 8.83
CA ALA A 18 17.77 1.32 8.25
C ALA A 18 17.93 0.05 7.39
N ARG A 19 17.23 -1.04 7.75
CA ARG A 19 17.16 -2.26 6.96
C ARG A 19 16.18 -2.05 5.81
N ARG A 20 16.70 -1.63 4.66
CA ARG A 20 15.93 -1.35 3.45
C ARG A 20 16.71 -1.74 2.20
N ALA A 21 15.99 -1.92 1.10
CA ALA A 21 16.56 -2.14 -0.22
C ALA A 21 16.02 -1.12 -1.23
N LEU A 22 16.77 -0.90 -2.31
CA LEU A 22 16.28 -0.18 -3.49
C LEU A 22 15.76 -1.20 -4.50
N ILE A 23 14.55 -0.97 -4.99
CA ILE A 23 13.91 -1.81 -6.01
C ILE A 23 13.71 -1.03 -7.31
N ARG A 24 13.66 -1.77 -8.43
CA ARG A 24 13.40 -1.18 -9.74
C ARG A 24 11.91 -0.95 -9.93
N LEU A 25 11.53 0.32 -10.12
CA LEU A 25 10.16 0.72 -10.45
C LEU A 25 10.19 1.80 -11.53
N GLU A 26 9.79 1.45 -12.75
CA GLU A 26 9.77 2.37 -13.88
C GLU A 26 8.35 2.90 -14.12
N ARG A 27 8.06 4.08 -13.58
CA ARG A 27 6.78 4.77 -13.74
C ARG A 27 6.99 6.26 -14.02
N SER A 28 6.06 6.84 -14.77
CA SER A 28 6.00 8.28 -15.00
C SER A 28 4.57 8.80 -14.93
N TYR A 29 4.43 10.00 -14.38
CA TYR A 29 3.15 10.63 -14.10
C TYR A 29 3.09 12.01 -14.75
N SER A 30 1.92 12.37 -15.28
CA SER A 30 1.61 13.71 -15.76
C SER A 30 1.51 14.70 -14.59
N PRO A 31 1.53 16.01 -14.85
CA PRO A 31 1.36 17.02 -13.80
C PRO A 31 0.05 16.86 -13.01
N SER A 32 -1.04 16.48 -13.69
CA SER A 32 -2.35 16.30 -13.05
C SER A 32 -2.41 15.01 -12.21
N GLU A 33 -1.69 13.96 -12.61
CA GLU A 33 -1.53 12.75 -11.80
C GLU A 33 -0.65 13.02 -10.58
N TYR A 34 0.48 13.71 -10.76
CA TYR A 34 1.35 14.10 -9.65
C TYR A 34 0.61 14.98 -8.63
N ALA A 35 -0.23 15.92 -9.10
CA ALA A 35 -1.07 16.73 -8.22
C ALA A 35 -2.13 15.91 -7.44
N ARG A 36 -2.51 14.71 -7.89
CA ARG A 36 -3.34 13.78 -7.11
C ARG A 36 -2.50 12.98 -6.13
N ILE A 37 -1.32 12.51 -6.55
CA ILE A 37 -0.35 11.84 -5.66
C ILE A 37 0.00 12.75 -4.48
N ALA A 38 0.20 14.04 -4.74
CA ALA A 38 0.50 15.04 -3.71
C ALA A 38 -0.63 15.26 -2.69
N ARG A 39 -1.87 14.84 -2.99
CA ARG A 39 -2.95 14.86 -1.98
C ARG A 39 -2.86 13.70 -1.00
N GLY A 40 -2.11 12.65 -1.35
CA GLY A 40 -1.97 11.44 -0.56
C GLY A 40 -3.31 10.73 -0.30
N LEU A 41 -3.33 9.93 0.75
CA LEU A 41 -4.47 9.18 1.24
C LEU A 41 -4.45 9.16 2.76
N ILE A 42 -5.50 9.71 3.38
CA ILE A 42 -5.78 9.55 4.80
C ILE A 42 -6.78 8.39 4.96
N PRO A 43 -6.44 7.33 5.71
CA PRO A 43 -7.36 6.22 5.92
C PRO A 43 -8.64 6.71 6.61
N SER A 44 -9.81 6.35 6.07
CA SER A 44 -11.10 6.80 6.60
C SER A 44 -11.86 5.69 7.32
N GLN A 45 -11.54 4.42 7.04
CA GLN A 45 -12.17 3.24 7.66
C GLN A 45 -11.13 2.19 8.07
N MET A 46 -11.58 1.23 8.88
CA MET A 46 -10.77 0.07 9.31
C MET A 46 -10.27 -0.80 8.13
N GLU A 47 -10.86 -0.64 6.94
CA GLU A 47 -10.48 -1.34 5.72
C GLU A 47 -9.34 -0.63 4.95
N ASP A 48 -9.10 0.66 5.22
CA ASP A 48 -8.00 1.43 4.64
C ASP A 48 -6.69 1.08 5.36
N LYS A 49 -6.03 0.04 4.85
CA LYS A 49 -4.78 -0.49 5.42
C LYS A 49 -3.55 0.39 5.18
N TRP A 50 -3.71 1.47 4.42
CA TRP A 50 -2.61 2.31 3.96
C TRP A 50 -2.85 3.79 4.28
N PHE A 51 -1.77 4.45 4.67
CA PHE A 51 -1.66 5.88 4.81
C PHE A 51 -0.55 6.35 3.86
N LEU A 52 -0.85 7.31 2.99
CA LEU A 52 0.09 7.80 2.00
C LEU A 52 0.17 9.31 2.07
N PHE A 53 1.37 9.87 2.09
CA PHE A 53 1.56 11.31 2.00
C PHE A 53 2.83 11.63 1.22
N LEU A 54 2.83 12.77 0.53
CA LEU A 54 3.98 13.26 -0.19
C LEU A 54 4.67 14.34 0.65
N GLU A 55 5.96 14.16 0.92
CA GLU A 55 6.80 15.21 1.51
C GLU A 55 7.95 15.54 0.57
N GLY A 56 8.00 16.81 0.14
CA GLY A 56 8.93 17.22 -0.92
C GLY A 56 8.65 16.45 -2.21
N ASP A 57 9.62 15.63 -2.62
CA ASP A 57 9.54 14.76 -3.80
C ASP A 57 9.46 13.26 -3.42
N VAL A 58 9.19 12.92 -2.15
CA VAL A 58 9.14 11.54 -1.67
C VAL A 58 7.73 11.21 -1.19
N LEU A 59 7.13 10.19 -1.78
CA LEU A 59 5.87 9.61 -1.32
C LEU A 59 6.18 8.52 -0.31
N HIS A 60 5.67 8.70 0.91
CA HIS A 60 5.78 7.73 1.98
C HIS A 60 4.52 6.87 2.04
N CYS A 61 4.69 5.55 2.02
CA CYS A 61 3.61 4.58 2.06
C CYS A 61 3.67 3.80 3.37
N HIS A 62 2.70 4.06 4.25
CA HIS A 62 2.63 3.48 5.58
C HIS A 62 1.47 2.50 5.71
N ARG A 63 1.64 1.50 6.58
CA ARG A 63 0.51 0.73 7.10
C ARG A 63 -0.24 1.58 8.11
N SER A 64 -1.54 1.74 7.93
CA SER A 64 -2.37 2.58 8.81
C SER A 64 -2.48 2.02 10.24
N TRP A 65 -2.39 0.71 10.41
CA TRP A 65 -2.60 0.07 11.72
C TRP A 65 -1.36 0.05 12.63
N THR A 66 -0.16 0.13 12.07
CA THR A 66 1.13 0.06 12.81
C THR A 66 1.98 1.30 12.61
N GLY A 67 1.59 2.20 11.70
CA GLY A 67 2.40 3.35 11.30
C GLY A 67 3.69 3.00 10.55
N VAL A 68 4.01 1.71 10.35
CA VAL A 68 5.22 1.25 9.68
C VAL A 68 5.30 1.79 8.27
N CYS A 69 6.39 2.50 7.95
CA CYS A 69 6.73 2.84 6.58
C CYS A 69 7.22 1.58 5.86
N VAL A 70 6.52 1.23 4.79
CA VAL A 70 6.87 0.08 3.95
C VAL A 70 7.64 0.51 2.72
N TYR A 71 7.23 1.64 2.12
CA TYR A 71 7.84 2.14 0.90
C TYR A 71 8.09 3.65 0.95
N GLU A 72 9.20 4.06 0.34
CA GLU A 72 9.46 5.46 -0.01
C GLU A 72 9.71 5.53 -1.51
N VAL A 73 8.91 6.34 -2.21
CA VAL A 73 9.00 6.52 -3.66
C VAL A 73 9.44 7.94 -3.95
N ARG A 74 10.68 8.10 -4.42
CA ARG A 74 11.22 9.40 -4.81
C ARG A 74 10.89 9.68 -6.26
N PHE A 75 10.32 10.85 -6.50
CA PHE A 75 10.08 11.37 -7.83
C PHE A 75 11.18 12.33 -8.27
N ARG A 76 11.36 12.43 -9.58
CA ARG A 76 12.17 13.45 -10.23
C ARG A 76 11.36 14.03 -11.38
N LYS A 77 11.31 15.36 -11.45
CA LYS A 77 10.73 16.05 -12.59
C LYS A 77 11.69 16.02 -13.77
N GLU A 78 11.23 15.54 -14.91
CA GLU A 78 11.95 15.54 -16.18
C GLU A 78 11.03 16.14 -17.26
N GLY A 79 11.34 17.36 -17.70
CA GLY A 79 10.44 18.14 -18.55
C GLY A 79 9.10 18.42 -17.87
N GLU A 80 8.01 17.97 -18.49
CA GLU A 80 6.65 18.11 -17.96
C GLU A 80 6.17 16.88 -17.17
N ARG A 81 6.99 15.83 -17.06
CA ARG A 81 6.61 14.57 -16.40
C ARG A 81 7.37 14.37 -15.09
N PHE A 82 6.79 13.56 -14.22
CA PHE A 82 7.37 13.16 -12.95
C PHE A 82 7.69 11.67 -12.99
N HIS A 83 8.96 11.31 -12.91
CA HIS A 83 9.45 9.95 -13.02
C HIS A 83 9.80 9.40 -11.65
N VAL A 84 9.56 8.11 -11.42
CA VAL A 84 10.12 7.43 -10.24
C VAL A 84 11.64 7.34 -10.42
N ALA A 85 12.37 8.03 -9.56
CA ALA A 85 13.82 8.04 -9.57
C ALA A 85 14.39 6.93 -8.69
N GLU A 86 13.80 6.72 -7.52
CA GLU A 86 14.23 5.71 -6.54
C GLU A 86 13.00 5.16 -5.82
N CYS A 87 12.99 3.86 -5.54
CA CYS A 87 11.98 3.22 -4.71
C CYS A 87 12.68 2.41 -3.62
N SER A 88 12.52 2.84 -2.37
CA SER A 88 13.05 2.13 -1.21
C SER A 88 11.96 1.29 -0.56
N VAL A 89 12.31 0.08 -0.15
CA VAL A 89 11.40 -0.86 0.53
C VAL A 89 11.95 -1.30 1.87
N ASN A 90 11.06 -1.44 2.84
CA ASN A 90 11.35 -1.99 4.15
C ASN A 90 11.76 -3.47 4.03
N ARG A 91 12.94 -3.82 4.55
CA ARG A 91 13.48 -5.19 4.60
C ARG A 91 13.70 -5.67 6.03
N ASP A 92 13.03 -5.04 6.99
CA ASP A 92 12.95 -5.54 8.35
C ASP A 92 11.84 -6.61 8.43
N PRO A 93 12.18 -7.90 8.60
CA PRO A 93 11.20 -8.99 8.58
C PRO A 93 10.19 -8.93 9.73
N ASP A 94 10.52 -8.22 10.81
CA ASP A 94 9.59 -7.98 11.93
C ASP A 94 8.50 -6.97 11.57
N GLN A 95 8.72 -6.14 10.54
CA GLN A 95 7.82 -5.07 10.11
C GLN A 95 7.14 -5.36 8.77
N TRP A 96 7.84 -6.04 7.85
CA TRP A 96 7.35 -6.33 6.51
C TRP A 96 7.82 -7.70 6.03
N ALA A 97 6.86 -8.58 5.71
CA ALA A 97 7.14 -9.97 5.39
C ALA A 97 7.48 -10.22 3.90
N CYS A 98 7.16 -9.28 3.00
CA CYS A 98 7.52 -9.44 1.60
C CYS A 98 9.02 -9.25 1.43
N THR A 99 9.65 -10.18 0.71
CA THR A 99 11.08 -10.17 0.38
C THR A 99 11.34 -10.17 -1.11
N ASP A 100 10.29 -10.16 -1.93
CA ASP A 100 10.38 -10.23 -3.39
C ASP A 100 10.22 -8.84 -4.01
N ASP A 101 11.30 -8.36 -4.64
CA ASP A 101 11.34 -7.02 -5.23
C ASP A 101 10.26 -6.79 -6.31
N ALA A 102 9.88 -7.82 -7.06
CA ALA A 102 8.88 -7.71 -8.11
C ALA A 102 7.46 -7.65 -7.53
N GLU A 103 7.19 -8.43 -6.47
CA GLU A 103 5.95 -8.35 -5.69
C GLU A 103 5.81 -6.94 -5.07
N ASP A 104 6.87 -6.41 -4.45
CA ASP A 104 6.88 -5.06 -3.88
C ASP A 104 6.64 -3.98 -4.95
N ALA A 105 7.31 -4.06 -6.10
CA ALA A 105 7.10 -3.12 -7.20
C ALA A 105 5.64 -3.15 -7.70
N GLY A 106 5.03 -4.33 -7.75
CA GLY A 106 3.61 -4.51 -8.05
C GLY A 106 2.69 -3.83 -7.03
N ILE A 107 3.00 -3.97 -5.73
CA ILE A 107 2.25 -3.33 -4.64
C ILE A 107 2.35 -1.81 -4.74
N VAL A 108 3.55 -1.25 -4.92
CA VAL A 108 3.75 0.21 -5.03
C VAL A 108 3.00 0.76 -6.24
N ALA A 109 3.09 0.10 -7.39
CA ALA A 109 2.35 0.50 -8.58
C ALA A 109 0.83 0.49 -8.34
N PHE A 110 0.31 -0.52 -7.66
CA PHE A 110 -1.09 -0.59 -7.28
C PHE A 110 -1.50 0.58 -6.36
N LEU A 111 -0.72 0.85 -5.30
CA LEU A 111 -1.00 1.95 -4.38
C LEU A 111 -1.09 3.30 -5.12
N ILE A 112 -0.17 3.58 -6.04
CA ILE A 112 -0.21 4.85 -6.77
C ILE A 112 -1.33 4.85 -7.81
N ASP A 113 -1.36 3.88 -8.72
CA ASP A 113 -2.26 3.92 -9.88
C ASP A 113 -3.72 3.67 -9.51
N ARG A 114 -3.99 2.75 -8.58
CA ARG A 114 -5.37 2.45 -8.15
C ARG A 114 -5.83 3.37 -7.04
N LEU A 115 -5.06 3.45 -5.95
CA LEU A 115 -5.54 4.07 -4.72
C LEU A 115 -5.50 5.60 -4.80
N LEU A 116 -4.43 6.18 -5.36
CA LEU A 116 -4.31 7.64 -5.50
C LEU A 116 -4.89 8.18 -6.81
N LEU A 117 -4.71 7.46 -7.92
CA LEU A 117 -5.10 7.97 -9.24
C LEU A 117 -6.47 7.49 -9.70
N GLY A 118 -7.03 6.44 -9.10
CA GLY A 118 -8.31 5.85 -9.48
C GLY A 118 -8.31 5.23 -10.88
N LYS A 119 -7.14 4.88 -11.43
CA LYS A 119 -7.06 4.26 -12.75
C LYS A 119 -7.72 2.88 -12.68
N THR A 120 -8.55 2.55 -13.66
CA THR A 120 -8.91 1.16 -13.91
C THR A 120 -7.61 0.47 -14.35
N ALA A 121 -7.00 -0.34 -13.48
CA ALA A 121 -5.75 -0.99 -13.79
C ALA A 121 -5.88 -1.74 -15.11
N GLN A 122 -5.29 -1.17 -16.14
CA GLN A 122 -4.58 -1.95 -17.13
C GLN A 122 -3.31 -2.43 -16.42
N VAL A 123 -3.48 -3.34 -15.45
CA VAL A 123 -2.38 -4.18 -15.02
C VAL A 123 -2.05 -4.97 -16.29
N GLY A 124 -0.98 -4.56 -16.96
CA GLY A 124 -0.33 -5.41 -17.95
C GLY A 124 0.29 -6.59 -17.20
N LEU A 125 -0.56 -7.48 -16.68
CA LEU A 125 -0.18 -8.84 -16.29
C LEU A 125 -0.51 -9.75 -17.48
N HIS A 126 0.31 -9.64 -18.52
CA HIS A 126 0.52 -10.71 -19.50
C HIS A 126 2.02 -10.60 -19.84
N ALA A 127 2.92 -11.47 -19.38
CA ALA A 127 2.76 -12.86 -19.04
C ALA A 127 3.77 -13.30 -17.96
N ALA A 128 3.28 -14.02 -16.93
CA ALA A 128 3.83 -15.28 -16.46
C ALA A 128 2.92 -15.88 -15.38
N SER A 129 2.23 -16.95 -15.76
CA SER A 129 1.56 -17.98 -14.95
C SER A 129 0.29 -17.63 -14.15
N GLU A 130 -0.78 -18.34 -14.51
CA GLU A 130 -1.86 -18.74 -13.62
C GLU A 130 -1.25 -19.53 -12.46
N ASP A 131 -1.07 -18.90 -11.29
CA ASP A 131 -1.11 -19.53 -9.96
C ASP A 131 -0.71 -18.46 -8.90
N GLY A 132 -1.67 -18.01 -8.10
CA GLY A 132 -1.39 -17.42 -6.78
C GLY A 132 -1.38 -15.88 -6.61
N THR A 133 -1.18 -15.06 -7.65
CA THR A 133 -1.03 -13.60 -7.47
C THR A 133 -2.32 -12.89 -7.02
N VAL A 134 -3.48 -13.39 -7.42
CA VAL A 134 -4.78 -12.77 -7.08
C VAL A 134 -5.18 -13.04 -5.62
N ILE A 135 -4.69 -14.12 -5.00
CA ILE A 135 -5.12 -14.53 -3.64
C ILE A 135 -4.34 -13.81 -2.52
N LYS A 136 -3.11 -13.32 -2.76
CA LYS A 136 -2.35 -12.58 -1.74
C LYS A 136 -2.76 -11.10 -1.62
N ALA A 137 -3.31 -10.53 -2.69
CA ALA A 137 -3.71 -9.12 -2.73
C ALA A 137 -4.75 -8.78 -1.65
N TRP A 138 -5.74 -9.64 -1.40
CA TRP A 138 -6.88 -9.33 -0.53
C TRP A 138 -6.47 -9.15 0.94
N SER A 139 -5.46 -9.91 1.39
CA SER A 139 -4.87 -9.81 2.73
C SER A 139 -4.08 -8.51 2.94
N LEU A 140 -3.46 -7.97 1.89
CA LEU A 140 -2.68 -6.72 1.95
C LEU A 140 -3.53 -5.45 1.76
N PHE A 141 -4.62 -5.54 1.01
CA PHE A 141 -5.35 -4.36 0.52
C PHE A 141 -6.67 -4.07 1.22
N GLY A 142 -7.25 -5.01 1.98
CA GLY A 142 -8.62 -4.83 2.45
C GLY A 142 -9.57 -4.97 1.27
N ALA A 143 -10.87 -5.13 1.48
CA ALA A 143 -11.79 -5.26 0.37
C ALA A 143 -11.87 -3.91 -0.37
N ALA A 144 -10.99 -3.70 -1.35
CA ALA A 144 -11.14 -2.64 -2.32
C ALA A 144 -12.42 -2.94 -3.09
N ARG A 145 -13.54 -2.38 -2.64
CA ARG A 145 -14.81 -2.48 -3.36
C ARG A 145 -14.61 -1.82 -4.72
N ALA A 146 -14.52 -2.66 -5.76
CA ALA A 146 -15.15 -2.30 -7.02
C ALA A 146 -16.62 -2.02 -6.70
N ALA A 147 -17.08 -0.82 -7.03
CA ALA A 147 -18.49 -0.51 -6.96
C ALA A 147 -19.23 -1.49 -7.87
N ASP A 148 -20.25 -2.15 -7.32
CA ASP A 148 -21.24 -3.01 -8.00
C ASP A 148 -20.86 -4.49 -8.27
N GLU A 149 -21.04 -5.36 -7.26
CA GLU A 149 -21.53 -6.75 -7.47
C GLU A 149 -22.11 -7.33 -6.15
N PRO A 150 -23.28 -8.01 -6.17
CA PRO A 150 -23.94 -8.52 -4.96
C PRO A 150 -23.29 -9.80 -4.39
N LEU A 151 -23.24 -9.84 -3.05
CA LEU A 151 -22.72 -10.94 -2.24
C LEU A 151 -23.51 -12.23 -2.45
N THR A 152 -22.82 -13.31 -2.82
CA THR A 152 -23.30 -14.67 -2.52
C THR A 152 -22.49 -15.24 -1.34
N PRO A 153 -23.15 -15.75 -0.29
CA PRO A 153 -22.47 -16.29 0.89
C PRO A 153 -21.96 -17.70 0.60
N TRP A 154 -20.67 -17.96 0.85
CA TRP A 154 -20.19 -19.33 0.93
C TRP A 154 -20.67 -19.95 2.25
N VAL A 155 -21.63 -20.85 2.14
CA VAL A 155 -21.80 -21.99 3.04
C VAL A 155 -20.64 -22.95 2.78
N LEU A 156 -19.91 -23.38 3.81
CA LEU A 156 -19.43 -24.77 3.94
C LEU A 156 -18.87 -25.06 5.36
N THR A 157 -19.75 -25.66 6.17
CA THR A 157 -19.57 -26.79 7.10
C THR A 157 -18.21 -27.09 7.77
N ARG A 158 -18.21 -26.97 9.12
CA ARG A 158 -17.68 -27.87 10.18
C ARG A 158 -16.37 -28.66 9.94
N SER A 159 -15.34 -28.39 10.75
CA SER A 159 -14.85 -29.25 11.86
C SER A 159 -13.45 -28.80 12.33
N GLY A 160 -13.27 -28.53 13.64
CA GLY A 160 -11.96 -28.32 14.28
C GLY A 160 -11.90 -27.16 15.29
N ASN A 161 -11.82 -27.48 16.57
CA ASN A 161 -11.88 -26.62 17.78
C ASN A 161 -10.64 -25.68 17.96
N PRO A 162 -10.72 -24.56 18.73
CA PRO A 162 -9.61 -23.62 18.99
C PRO A 162 -8.79 -24.03 20.24
N PRO A 163 -7.61 -23.42 20.55
CA PRO A 163 -7.59 -22.29 21.50
C PRO A 163 -6.43 -21.26 21.36
N ALA A 164 -6.60 -20.12 22.04
CA ALA A 164 -5.65 -19.01 22.23
C ALA A 164 -4.45 -19.38 23.15
N PRO A 165 -3.46 -18.47 23.32
CA PRO A 165 -3.51 -17.66 24.54
C PRO A 165 -3.14 -16.18 24.34
N GLY A 166 -3.87 -15.30 25.04
CA GLY A 166 -3.47 -13.91 25.28
C GLY A 166 -2.49 -13.81 26.46
N PRO A 167 -1.56 -12.85 26.46
CA PRO A 167 -0.65 -12.59 27.58
C PRO A 167 -1.29 -11.72 28.68
N PRO A 168 -0.69 -11.67 29.89
CA PRO A 168 -1.40 -11.58 31.17
C PRO A 168 -1.65 -10.15 31.64
N ALA A 169 -2.78 -9.94 32.32
CA ALA A 169 -2.99 -8.81 33.21
C ALA A 169 -3.13 -9.29 34.66
N SER A 170 -2.27 -8.79 35.53
CA SER A 170 -2.36 -8.78 36.99
C SER A 170 -1.48 -7.65 37.50
N PRO A 171 -1.66 -7.11 38.73
CA PRO A 171 -2.74 -7.35 39.70
C PRO A 171 -3.41 -6.06 40.22
N GLY A 172 -4.52 -6.22 40.92
CA GLY A 172 -5.20 -5.22 41.74
C GLY A 172 -6.34 -5.84 42.51
#